data_AF-A0A6V7P055-F1
#
_entry.id   AF-A0A6V7P055-F1
#
_cell.length_a   1.000
_cell.length_b   1.000
_cell.length_c   1.000
_cell.angle_alpha   90.00
_cell.angle_beta   90.00
_cell.angle_gamma   90.00
#
_symmetry.space_group_name_H-M   'P 1'
#
loop_
_entity.id
_entity.type
_entity.pdbx_description
1 polymer ?
#
loop_
_entity_poly.entity_id
_entity_poly.type
_entity_poly.pdbx_seq_one_letter_code
_entity_poly.pdbx_strand_id
1 'polypeptide(L)'
;MQGGVGKSTVAVNLAYTLAGMGARVGIFDADVYGPSLPTMVSPENRFFLEPRNKNYTSDRVLGSQVGVFGFAGQGRAIMRGPMVSGVINQLLTTAEWGELDYLVVDMPPGTGDIQLTLCQVAPLTAAVIVTTPQKLAFIDVAKGVRMFSKLKVPCIAVVENMCYFDADGKRYYPFGEGSGSQACFNSSSYHRVLLSIKISLSASGDSGTPEVVADPQGEVAKTFQNLGVCVVQQCAKIRQQVSTAVSYDKSIKAIKVKLQDADEEFLLHPATVRRNDRSARVWCDEWTGEQKIQYGDIPEDIEPEEIRPMGNYAVSITWPDGFSQIAPYDQLETLERLVDIPRPTPVDVNAS
;
A
#
# COMPACT_ATOMS: atom_id res chain seq x y z
N MET A 1 6.47 -11.75 -4.38
CA MET A 1 7.78 -12.43 -4.42
C MET A 1 7.80 -13.50 -5.48
N GLN A 2 8.95 -13.69 -6.12
CA GLN A 2 9.27 -14.57 -7.27
C GLN A 2 8.20 -14.68 -8.39
N GLY A 3 8.63 -14.94 -9.62
CA GLY A 3 7.69 -15.32 -10.68
C GLY A 3 7.03 -16.66 -10.35
N GLY A 4 5.75 -16.84 -10.67
CA GLY A 4 5.11 -18.18 -10.66
C GLY A 4 4.58 -18.72 -9.33
N VAL A 5 4.63 -17.97 -8.22
CA VAL A 5 4.10 -18.44 -6.92
C VAL A 5 2.57 -18.32 -6.76
N GLY A 6 1.87 -17.78 -7.77
CA GLY A 6 0.41 -17.57 -7.73
C GLY A 6 -0.05 -16.28 -7.04
N LYS A 7 0.77 -15.22 -7.05
CA LYS A 7 0.43 -13.89 -6.49
C LYS A 7 -0.92 -13.37 -7.01
N SER A 8 -1.07 -13.35 -8.33
CA SER A 8 -2.22 -12.82 -9.02
C SER A 8 -3.49 -13.62 -8.72
N THR A 9 -3.37 -14.96 -8.65
CA THR A 9 -4.46 -15.83 -8.19
C THR A 9 -4.93 -15.47 -6.78
N VAL A 10 -3.99 -15.22 -5.85
CA VAL A 10 -4.32 -14.80 -4.48
C VAL A 10 -4.94 -13.39 -4.48
N ALA A 11 -4.41 -12.46 -5.27
CA ALA A 11 -4.90 -11.08 -5.35
C ALA A 11 -6.36 -11.03 -5.84
N VAL A 12 -6.69 -11.75 -6.92
CA VAL A 12 -8.06 -11.84 -7.46
C VAL A 12 -9.01 -12.45 -6.43
N ASN A 13 -8.68 -13.62 -5.90
CA ASN A 13 -9.56 -14.30 -4.96
C ASN A 13 -9.74 -13.51 -3.65
N LEU A 14 -8.72 -12.80 -3.19
CA LEU A 14 -8.83 -11.89 -2.05
C LEU A 14 -9.75 -10.70 -2.36
N ALA A 15 -9.61 -10.06 -3.53
CA ALA A 15 -10.45 -8.95 -3.93
C ALA A 15 -11.94 -9.36 -3.98
N TYR A 16 -12.23 -10.49 -4.62
CA TYR A 16 -13.58 -11.06 -4.68
C TYR A 16 -14.12 -11.52 -3.31
N THR A 17 -13.25 -11.93 -2.40
CA THR A 17 -13.66 -12.25 -1.03
C THR A 17 -14.07 -11.00 -0.25
N LEU A 18 -13.26 -9.93 -0.31
CA LEU A 18 -13.55 -8.65 0.34
C LEU A 18 -14.83 -8.02 -0.24
N ALA A 19 -15.01 -8.13 -1.54
CA ALA A 19 -16.23 -7.80 -2.26
C ALA A 19 -17.44 -8.57 -1.70
N GLY A 20 -17.35 -9.90 -1.61
CA GLY A 20 -18.39 -10.75 -1.03
C GLY A 20 -18.72 -10.45 0.44
N MET A 21 -17.81 -9.78 1.16
CA MET A 21 -18.04 -9.27 2.52
C MET A 21 -18.79 -7.93 2.55
N GLY A 22 -19.13 -7.35 1.40
CA GLY A 22 -19.86 -6.08 1.27
C GLY A 22 -19.00 -4.86 0.95
N ALA A 23 -17.69 -5.01 0.82
CA ALA A 23 -16.80 -3.87 0.55
C ALA A 23 -16.79 -3.47 -0.93
N ARG A 24 -16.54 -2.19 -1.21
CA ARG A 24 -16.24 -1.70 -2.56
C ARG A 24 -14.76 -1.93 -2.85
N VAL A 25 -14.46 -2.85 -3.77
CA VAL A 25 -13.08 -3.30 -4.02
C VAL A 25 -12.65 -3.01 -5.44
N GLY A 26 -11.49 -2.39 -5.59
CA GLY A 26 -10.75 -2.33 -6.84
C GLY A 26 -9.59 -3.30 -6.83
N ILE A 27 -9.21 -3.82 -7.99
CA ILE A 27 -7.96 -4.56 -8.17
C ILE A 27 -7.16 -3.94 -9.32
N PHE A 28 -5.87 -3.72 -9.07
CA PHE A 28 -4.93 -3.08 -9.99
C PHE A 28 -3.79 -4.03 -10.35
N ASP A 29 -3.59 -4.28 -11.64
CA ASP A 29 -2.44 -5.05 -12.13
C ASP A 29 -1.22 -4.12 -12.28
N ALA A 30 -0.28 -4.21 -11.34
CA ALA A 30 0.99 -3.49 -11.44
C ALA A 30 2.10 -4.35 -12.08
N ASP A 31 1.81 -5.59 -12.49
CA ASP A 31 2.74 -6.47 -13.19
C ASP A 31 2.72 -6.23 -14.71
N VAL A 32 3.35 -5.12 -15.11
CA VAL A 32 3.37 -4.64 -16.50
C VAL A 32 4.07 -5.60 -17.47
N TYR A 33 4.95 -6.49 -16.98
CA TYR A 33 5.70 -7.42 -17.83
C TYR A 33 5.00 -8.75 -18.08
N GLY A 34 4.01 -9.08 -17.25
CA GLY A 34 3.25 -10.33 -17.34
C GLY A 34 1.86 -10.19 -16.75
N PRO A 35 1.03 -9.28 -17.28
CA PRO A 35 -0.29 -9.03 -16.72
C PRO A 35 -1.12 -10.31 -16.80
N SER A 36 -1.58 -10.79 -15.66
CA SER A 36 -2.33 -12.05 -15.55
C SER A 36 -3.74 -11.81 -15.00
N LEU A 37 -3.99 -10.66 -14.38
CA LEU A 37 -5.33 -10.29 -13.94
C LEU A 37 -6.33 -10.21 -15.11
N PRO A 38 -5.96 -9.68 -16.30
CA PRO A 38 -6.88 -9.64 -17.42
C PRO A 38 -7.34 -11.01 -17.91
N THR A 39 -6.62 -12.11 -17.66
CA THR A 39 -7.09 -13.45 -18.05
C THR A 39 -7.93 -14.11 -16.96
N MET A 40 -7.70 -13.74 -15.69
CA MET A 40 -8.31 -14.37 -14.51
C MET A 40 -9.71 -13.86 -14.15
N VAL A 41 -10.19 -12.80 -14.82
CA VAL A 41 -11.51 -12.22 -14.58
C VAL A 41 -12.30 -12.14 -15.88
N SER A 42 -13.61 -12.43 -15.87
CA SER A 42 -14.44 -12.41 -17.07
C SER A 42 -14.48 -11.02 -17.74
N PRO A 43 -14.52 -10.95 -19.09
CA PRO A 43 -14.55 -9.69 -19.83
C PRO A 43 -15.62 -8.69 -19.37
N GLU A 44 -16.81 -9.17 -18.96
CA GLU A 44 -17.87 -8.29 -18.45
C GLU A 44 -17.51 -7.53 -17.16
N ASN A 45 -16.54 -8.02 -16.40
CA ASN A 45 -16.06 -7.44 -15.14
C ASN A 45 -14.68 -6.76 -15.30
N ARG A 46 -14.15 -6.69 -16.53
CA ARG A 46 -12.91 -5.97 -16.84
C ARG A 46 -13.22 -4.52 -17.15
N PHE A 47 -12.64 -3.61 -16.40
CA PHE A 47 -12.63 -2.19 -16.74
C PHE A 47 -11.25 -1.86 -17.29
N PHE A 48 -11.14 -1.82 -18.61
CA PHE A 48 -9.91 -1.34 -19.23
C PHE A 48 -9.84 0.18 -19.07
N LEU A 49 -8.71 0.65 -18.56
CA LEU A 49 -8.40 2.07 -18.52
C LEU A 49 -8.08 2.52 -19.94
N GLU A 50 -9.05 3.14 -20.61
CA GLU A 50 -8.82 3.76 -21.92
C GLU A 50 -8.31 5.20 -21.73
N PRO A 51 -7.25 5.60 -22.45
CA PRO A 51 -6.79 6.98 -22.41
C PRO A 51 -7.78 7.87 -23.17
N ARG A 52 -8.56 8.68 -22.43
CA ARG A 52 -9.46 9.68 -23.01
C ARG A 52 -9.12 11.05 -22.44
N ASN A 53 -8.62 11.96 -23.29
CA ASN A 53 -8.25 13.33 -22.89
C ASN A 53 -7.34 13.41 -21.64
N LYS A 54 -6.19 12.71 -21.66
CA LYS A 54 -5.18 12.65 -20.57
C LYS A 54 -5.62 11.97 -19.27
N ASN A 55 -6.92 11.66 -19.11
CA ASN A 55 -7.45 10.91 -17.99
C ASN A 55 -7.80 9.48 -18.42
N TYR A 56 -7.68 8.55 -17.49
CA TYR A 56 -8.13 7.18 -17.71
C TYR A 56 -9.50 7.03 -17.06
N THR A 57 -10.55 6.95 -17.89
CA THR A 57 -11.93 6.83 -17.43
C THR A 57 -12.40 5.39 -17.56
N SER A 58 -13.10 4.88 -16.54
CA SER A 58 -13.91 3.66 -16.70
C SER A 58 -15.30 4.05 -17.20
N ASP A 59 -15.72 3.55 -18.35
CA ASP A 59 -17.06 3.78 -18.89
C ASP A 59 -18.18 3.09 -18.09
N ARG A 60 -17.85 2.42 -16.97
CA ARG A 60 -18.82 1.76 -16.09
C ARG A 60 -18.48 2.03 -14.63
N VAL A 61 -19.39 2.77 -13.98
CA VAL A 61 -19.39 3.06 -12.54
C VAL A 61 -20.47 2.20 -11.87
N LEU A 62 -20.00 1.38 -10.92
CA LEU A 62 -20.65 0.84 -9.70
C LEU A 62 -22.02 0.14 -9.73
N GLY A 63 -22.08 -1.00 -9.02
CA GLY A 63 -23.27 -1.68 -8.53
C GLY A 63 -22.96 -2.98 -7.77
N SER A 64 -21.93 -3.72 -8.21
CA SER A 64 -21.50 -4.98 -7.58
C SER A 64 -19.98 -5.23 -7.68
N GLN A 65 -19.28 -4.65 -6.69
CA GLN A 65 -18.19 -5.18 -5.85
C GLN A 65 -16.76 -5.53 -6.35
N VAL A 66 -16.42 -5.77 -7.62
CA VAL A 66 -14.97 -5.84 -8.03
C VAL A 66 -14.72 -5.17 -9.36
N GLY A 67 -13.89 -4.11 -9.37
CA GLY A 67 -13.38 -3.51 -10.61
C GLY A 67 -11.94 -3.92 -10.90
N VAL A 68 -11.71 -4.61 -12.02
CA VAL A 68 -10.35 -4.95 -12.49
C VAL A 68 -9.85 -3.88 -13.42
N PHE A 69 -8.75 -3.24 -13.02
CA PHE A 69 -8.06 -2.23 -13.82
C PHE A 69 -6.69 -2.78 -14.22
N GLY A 70 -6.54 -3.06 -15.52
CA GLY A 70 -5.30 -3.54 -16.12
C GLY A 70 -4.85 -2.63 -17.23
N PHE A 71 -3.54 -2.62 -17.49
CA PHE A 71 -2.98 -1.87 -18.60
C PHE A 71 -3.43 -2.47 -19.94
N ALA A 72 -4.18 -1.72 -20.74
CA ALA A 72 -4.59 -2.08 -22.10
C ALA A 72 -3.47 -1.80 -23.12
N GLY A 73 -2.28 -2.36 -22.89
CA GLY A 73 -1.19 -2.31 -23.86
C GLY A 73 -1.35 -3.42 -24.88
N GLN A 74 -1.80 -3.11 -26.10
CA GLN A 74 -1.69 -4.06 -27.20
C GLN A 74 -0.20 -4.31 -27.51
N GLY A 75 0.25 -5.52 -27.23
CA GLY A 75 1.56 -6.01 -27.60
C GLY A 75 2.56 -6.01 -26.45
N ARG A 76 3.45 -7.02 -26.47
CA ARG A 76 4.66 -7.14 -25.64
C ARG A 76 5.63 -5.99 -25.93
N ALA A 77 5.23 -4.75 -25.68
CA ALA A 77 6.13 -3.62 -25.70
C ALA A 77 7.02 -3.75 -24.46
N ILE A 78 8.29 -4.08 -24.68
CA ILE A 78 9.30 -4.10 -23.62
C ILE A 78 9.48 -2.65 -23.15
N MET A 79 8.69 -2.23 -22.16
CA MET A 79 8.79 -0.91 -21.58
C MET A 79 10.01 -0.88 -20.63
N ARG A 80 10.89 0.10 -20.81
CA ARG A 80 12.02 0.33 -19.90
C ARG A 80 11.50 0.78 -18.53
N GLY A 81 12.16 0.38 -17.44
CA GLY A 81 11.73 0.62 -16.06
C GLY A 81 11.19 2.03 -15.75
N PRO A 82 11.83 3.12 -16.19
CA PRO A 82 11.34 4.48 -15.95
C PRO A 82 9.96 4.77 -16.58
N MET A 83 9.66 4.18 -17.74
CA MET A 83 8.34 4.32 -18.37
C MET A 83 7.26 3.55 -17.62
N VAL A 84 7.62 2.38 -17.06
CA VAL A 84 6.71 1.58 -16.23
C VAL A 84 6.30 2.35 -14.97
N SER A 85 7.27 2.96 -14.29
CA SER A 85 6.99 3.81 -13.12
C SER A 85 6.11 5.01 -13.46
N GLY A 86 6.33 5.64 -14.63
CA GLY A 86 5.51 6.76 -15.10
C GLY A 86 4.06 6.36 -15.39
N VAL A 87 3.85 5.23 -16.07
CA VAL A 87 2.51 4.69 -16.36
C VAL A 87 1.79 4.32 -15.06
N ILE A 88 2.47 3.60 -14.16
CA ILE A 88 1.91 3.24 -12.84
C ILE A 88 1.49 4.49 -12.07
N ASN A 89 2.34 5.51 -12.02
CA ASN A 89 2.04 6.76 -11.32
C ASN A 89 0.83 7.45 -11.95
N GLN A 90 0.77 7.51 -13.29
CA GLN A 90 -0.37 8.08 -14.00
C GLN A 90 -1.67 7.29 -13.76
N LEU A 91 -1.64 5.96 -13.71
CA LEU A 91 -2.83 5.15 -13.43
C LEU A 91 -3.29 5.29 -11.97
N LEU A 92 -2.37 5.36 -11.01
CA LEU A 92 -2.74 5.56 -9.60
C LEU A 92 -3.29 6.95 -9.32
N THR A 93 -2.78 7.99 -10.00
CA THR A 93 -3.14 9.39 -9.73
C THR A 93 -4.23 9.95 -10.64
N THR A 94 -4.34 9.43 -11.87
CA THR A 94 -5.18 10.00 -12.93
C THR A 94 -6.34 9.07 -13.34
N ALA A 95 -6.39 7.84 -12.83
CA ALA A 95 -7.56 6.99 -13.04
C ALA A 95 -8.68 7.35 -12.06
N GLU A 96 -9.92 7.37 -12.57
CA GLU A 96 -11.11 7.57 -11.76
C GLU A 96 -11.54 6.26 -11.09
N TRP A 97 -10.93 5.94 -9.95
CA TRP A 97 -11.24 4.73 -9.17
C TRP A 97 -12.63 4.76 -8.51
N GLY A 98 -13.24 5.94 -8.39
CA GLY A 98 -14.44 6.15 -7.60
C GLY A 98 -14.19 5.99 -6.09
N GLU A 99 -15.25 5.80 -5.32
CA GLU A 99 -15.12 5.51 -3.89
C GLU A 99 -14.92 4.01 -3.65
N LEU A 100 -13.71 3.65 -3.21
CA LEU A 100 -13.33 2.28 -2.85
C LEU A 100 -13.00 2.18 -1.37
N ASP A 101 -13.40 1.08 -0.75
CA ASP A 101 -13.00 0.74 0.62
C ASP A 101 -11.64 0.03 0.63
N TYR A 102 -11.36 -0.78 -0.41
CA TYR A 102 -10.08 -1.46 -0.61
C TYR A 102 -9.62 -1.38 -2.06
N LEU A 103 -8.32 -1.14 -2.25
CA LEU A 103 -7.63 -1.29 -3.53
C LEU A 103 -6.56 -2.38 -3.38
N VAL A 104 -6.76 -3.51 -4.05
CA VAL A 104 -5.81 -4.62 -4.08
C VAL A 104 -4.82 -4.40 -5.22
N VAL A 105 -3.54 -4.25 -4.91
CA VAL A 105 -2.48 -4.05 -5.92
C VAL A 105 -1.72 -5.36 -6.11
N ASP A 106 -1.76 -5.93 -7.31
CA ASP A 106 -0.92 -7.08 -7.68
C ASP A 106 0.47 -6.59 -8.07
N MET A 107 1.40 -6.67 -7.11
CA MET A 107 2.76 -6.15 -7.26
C MET A 107 3.59 -7.04 -8.21
N PRO A 108 4.45 -6.45 -9.06
CA PRO A 108 5.35 -7.21 -9.92
C PRO A 108 6.24 -8.15 -9.10
N PRO A 109 6.76 -9.26 -9.67
CA PRO A 109 7.60 -10.19 -8.94
C PRO A 109 8.95 -9.58 -8.53
N GLY A 110 9.55 -10.13 -7.46
CA GLY A 110 10.87 -9.72 -6.95
C GLY A 110 10.79 -8.77 -5.75
N THR A 111 11.90 -8.05 -5.53
CA THR A 111 12.09 -6.94 -4.56
C THR A 111 12.91 -5.82 -5.21
N GLY A 112 12.62 -5.53 -6.49
CA GLY A 112 13.36 -4.57 -7.32
C GLY A 112 12.77 -3.15 -7.25
N ASP A 113 13.39 -2.23 -8.00
CA ASP A 113 13.10 -0.79 -7.92
C ASP A 113 11.64 -0.41 -8.20
N ILE A 114 10.95 -1.16 -9.06
CA ILE A 114 9.54 -0.89 -9.41
C ILE A 114 8.63 -0.98 -8.18
N GLN A 115 8.88 -1.93 -7.27
CA GLN A 115 8.11 -2.06 -6.04
C GLN A 115 8.37 -0.91 -5.09
N LEU A 116 9.62 -0.45 -5.00
CA LEU A 116 9.98 0.72 -4.19
C LEU A 116 9.29 1.98 -4.74
N THR A 117 9.31 2.18 -6.05
CA THR A 117 8.63 3.31 -6.69
C THR A 117 7.12 3.25 -6.45
N LEU A 118 6.49 2.08 -6.59
CA LEU A 118 5.07 1.87 -6.29
C LEU A 118 4.73 2.27 -4.84
N CYS A 119 5.54 1.85 -3.87
CA CYS A 119 5.32 2.18 -2.46
C CYS A 119 5.59 3.65 -2.12
N GLN A 120 6.39 4.36 -2.92
CA GLN A 120 6.65 5.79 -2.77
C GLN A 120 5.53 6.64 -3.38
N VAL A 121 4.91 6.15 -4.46
CA VAL A 121 3.85 6.85 -5.19
C VAL A 121 2.49 6.64 -4.53
N ALA A 122 2.20 5.43 -4.07
CA ALA A 122 0.93 5.08 -3.43
C ALA A 122 1.13 4.82 -1.93
N PRO A 123 0.32 5.44 -1.04
CA PRO A 123 0.37 5.17 0.39
C PRO A 123 -0.24 3.79 0.70
N LEU A 124 0.57 2.73 0.64
CA LEU A 124 0.13 1.37 0.94
C LEU A 124 -0.14 1.19 2.45
N THR A 125 -1.33 0.71 2.81
CA THR A 125 -1.71 0.49 4.22
C THR A 125 -1.10 -0.77 4.81
N ALA A 126 -1.06 -1.85 4.03
CA ALA A 126 -0.60 -3.16 4.49
C ALA A 126 -0.12 -4.02 3.32
N ALA A 127 0.76 -4.98 3.62
CA ALA A 127 1.28 -5.93 2.65
C ALA A 127 0.90 -7.38 2.99
N VAL A 128 0.45 -8.12 1.98
CA VAL A 128 0.26 -9.58 2.04
C VAL A 128 1.34 -10.23 1.19
N ILE A 129 2.14 -11.10 1.79
CA ILE A 129 3.23 -11.78 1.09
C ILE A 129 2.75 -13.14 0.60
N VAL A 130 2.92 -13.43 -0.69
CA VAL A 130 2.63 -14.75 -1.27
C VAL A 130 3.95 -15.46 -1.57
N THR A 131 4.08 -16.70 -1.12
CA THR A 131 5.29 -17.53 -1.25
C THR A 131 4.92 -19.01 -1.45
N THR A 132 5.90 -19.88 -1.63
CA THR A 132 5.75 -21.34 -1.59
C THR A 132 6.48 -21.93 -0.37
N PRO A 133 6.14 -23.15 0.09
CA PRO A 133 6.79 -23.80 1.25
C PRO A 133 8.29 -24.13 1.06
N GLN A 134 8.87 -23.87 -0.11
CA GLN A 134 10.27 -24.16 -0.39
C GLN A 134 11.21 -23.25 0.42
N LYS A 135 12.26 -23.81 1.01
CA LYS A 135 13.26 -23.06 1.80
C LYS A 135 13.84 -21.84 1.06
N LEU A 136 14.07 -21.96 -0.24
CA LEU A 136 14.61 -20.87 -1.06
C LEU A 136 13.63 -19.69 -1.15
N ALA A 137 12.33 -19.97 -1.27
CA ALA A 137 11.29 -18.95 -1.35
C ALA A 137 11.20 -18.12 -0.05
N PHE A 138 11.51 -18.72 1.12
CA PHE A 138 11.54 -18.00 2.39
C PHE A 138 12.67 -16.96 2.50
N ILE A 139 13.76 -17.13 1.76
CA ILE A 139 14.81 -16.09 1.68
C ILE A 139 14.23 -14.83 1.04
N ASP A 140 13.41 -14.99 0.01
CA ASP A 140 12.74 -13.86 -0.63
C ASP A 140 11.64 -13.27 0.26
N VAL A 141 10.95 -14.10 1.08
CA VAL A 141 10.06 -13.65 2.15
C VAL A 141 10.73 -12.67 3.09
N ALA A 142 11.86 -13.07 3.67
CA ALA A 142 12.62 -12.22 4.58
C ALA A 142 13.06 -10.89 3.94
N LYS A 143 13.47 -10.92 2.66
CA LYS A 143 13.85 -9.71 1.92
C LYS A 143 12.67 -8.76 1.72
N GLY A 144 11.51 -9.25 1.30
CA GLY A 144 10.36 -8.38 1.09
C GLY A 144 9.77 -7.84 2.40
N VAL A 145 9.75 -8.63 3.48
CA VAL A 145 9.39 -8.11 4.82
C VAL A 145 10.30 -6.95 5.20
N ARG A 146 11.63 -7.10 5.01
CA ARG A 146 12.60 -6.03 5.30
C ARG A 146 12.39 -4.81 4.40
N MET A 147 12.06 -5.00 3.13
CA MET A 147 11.76 -3.92 2.19
C MET A 147 10.53 -3.12 2.63
N PHE A 148 9.42 -3.79 2.92
CA PHE A 148 8.18 -3.15 3.38
C PHE A 148 8.35 -2.49 4.75
N SER A 149 9.12 -3.10 5.66
CA SER A 149 9.46 -2.50 6.95
C SER A 149 10.23 -1.18 6.79
N LYS A 150 11.19 -1.09 5.86
CA LYS A 150 11.89 0.18 5.55
C LYS A 150 10.95 1.26 5.00
N LEU A 151 9.89 0.85 4.32
CA LEU A 151 8.85 1.73 3.78
C LEU A 151 7.71 1.95 4.78
N LYS A 152 7.84 1.44 6.01
CA LYS A 152 6.83 1.39 7.07
C LYS A 152 5.45 0.89 6.63
N VAL A 153 5.44 -0.02 5.66
CA VAL A 153 4.26 -0.80 5.29
C VAL A 153 4.26 -2.08 6.13
N PRO A 154 3.31 -2.27 7.05
CA PRO A 154 3.26 -3.47 7.86
C PRO A 154 2.88 -4.68 6.99
N CYS A 155 3.67 -5.75 7.08
CA CYS A 155 3.25 -7.05 6.55
C CYS A 155 2.23 -7.65 7.52
N ILE A 156 1.03 -7.99 7.05
CA ILE A 156 -0.07 -8.47 7.91
C ILE A 156 -0.28 -9.98 7.81
N ALA A 157 0.05 -10.56 6.66
CA ALA A 157 -0.14 -11.98 6.39
C ALA A 157 0.91 -12.53 5.43
N VAL A 158 1.22 -13.81 5.60
CA VAL A 158 2.03 -14.61 4.68
C VAL A 158 1.16 -15.77 4.19
N VAL A 159 0.88 -15.77 2.89
CA VAL A 159 0.16 -16.82 2.18
C VAL A 159 1.19 -17.76 1.58
N GLU A 160 1.28 -18.97 2.13
CA GLU A 160 2.03 -20.06 1.51
C GLU A 160 1.10 -20.77 0.53
N ASN A 161 1.39 -20.60 -0.74
CA ASN A 161 0.69 -21.27 -1.82
C ASN A 161 1.33 -22.63 -2.11
N MET A 162 0.54 -23.55 -2.66
CA MET A 162 0.97 -24.88 -3.09
C MET A 162 1.59 -25.71 -1.96
N CYS A 163 1.04 -25.63 -0.74
CA CYS A 163 1.61 -26.28 0.44
C CYS A 163 1.47 -27.81 0.44
N TYR A 164 0.26 -28.27 0.14
CA TYR A 164 -0.11 -29.67 0.23
C TYR A 164 -1.18 -30.00 -0.79
N PHE A 165 -1.37 -31.28 -1.07
CA PHE A 165 -2.56 -31.79 -1.75
C PHE A 165 -3.04 -33.06 -1.05
N ASP A 166 -4.34 -33.29 -1.11
CA ASP A 166 -4.96 -34.48 -0.55
C ASP A 166 -5.28 -35.45 -1.69
N ALA A 167 -4.77 -36.68 -1.61
CA ALA A 167 -5.01 -37.76 -2.57
C ALA A 167 -5.14 -39.10 -1.82
N ASP A 168 -6.05 -39.97 -2.25
CA ASP A 168 -6.27 -41.30 -1.65
C ASP A 168 -6.45 -41.29 -0.11
N GLY A 169 -7.10 -40.24 0.41
CA GLY A 169 -7.31 -40.05 1.85
C GLY A 169 -6.05 -39.69 2.65
N LYS A 170 -4.94 -39.35 1.98
CA LYS A 170 -3.67 -38.92 2.58
C LYS A 170 -3.28 -37.53 2.11
N ARG A 171 -2.62 -36.79 3.00
CA ARG A 171 -2.07 -35.47 2.71
C ARG A 171 -0.60 -35.59 2.31
N TYR A 172 -0.26 -34.99 1.18
CA TYR A 172 1.10 -34.97 0.63
C TYR A 172 1.65 -33.55 0.61
N TYR A 173 2.92 -33.42 0.98
CA TYR A 173 3.65 -32.15 1.01
C TYR A 173 4.76 -32.17 -0.04
N PRO A 174 4.48 -31.80 -1.30
CA PRO A 174 5.42 -31.98 -2.43
C PRO A 174 6.72 -31.20 -2.25
N PHE A 175 6.69 -30.14 -1.44
CA PHE A 175 7.84 -29.27 -1.18
C PHE A 175 8.30 -29.35 0.29
N GLY A 176 7.85 -30.37 1.03
CA GLY A 176 8.03 -30.53 2.47
C GLY A 176 7.00 -29.76 3.30
N GLU A 177 6.99 -29.99 4.62
CA GLU A 177 6.01 -29.42 5.57
C GLU A 177 6.14 -27.89 5.78
N GLY A 178 7.04 -27.25 5.02
CA GLY A 178 7.26 -25.80 5.02
C GLY A 178 8.20 -25.35 6.14
N SER A 179 9.25 -24.61 5.78
CA SER A 179 10.12 -23.92 6.76
C SER A 179 9.50 -22.64 7.33
N GLY A 180 8.23 -22.36 7.05
CA GLY A 180 7.54 -21.14 7.49
C GLY A 180 7.53 -20.97 9.01
N SER A 181 7.45 -22.08 9.74
CA SER A 181 7.52 -22.10 11.21
C SER A 181 8.89 -21.64 11.75
N GLN A 182 9.97 -21.83 10.98
CA GLN A 182 11.34 -21.49 11.39
C GLN A 182 11.79 -20.11 10.88
N ALA A 183 11.31 -19.68 9.71
CA ALA A 183 11.80 -18.47 9.05
C ALA A 183 10.97 -17.21 9.32
N CYS A 184 9.67 -17.33 9.65
CA CYS A 184 8.77 -16.18 9.74
C CYS A 184 8.44 -15.68 11.16
N PHE A 185 8.88 -16.35 12.23
CA PHE A 185 8.18 -16.24 13.54
C PHE A 185 9.03 -15.89 14.76
N ASN A 186 10.17 -15.21 14.61
CA ASN A 186 10.75 -14.54 15.80
C ASN A 186 9.90 -13.34 16.25
N SER A 187 8.98 -12.85 15.41
CA SER A 187 7.95 -11.88 15.77
C SER A 187 6.57 -12.54 15.64
N SER A 188 5.86 -12.67 16.75
CA SER A 188 4.56 -13.30 16.96
C SER A 188 3.36 -12.65 16.24
N SER A 189 3.58 -11.91 15.15
CA SER A 189 2.62 -10.90 14.66
C SER A 189 1.96 -11.21 13.31
N TYR A 190 2.47 -12.17 12.52
CA TYR A 190 1.98 -12.41 11.15
C TYR A 190 0.97 -13.55 11.07
N HIS A 191 -0.12 -13.36 10.32
CA HIS A 191 -1.06 -14.44 10.04
C HIS A 191 -0.55 -15.31 8.90
N ARG A 192 -0.34 -16.60 9.18
CA ARG A 192 0.04 -17.59 8.18
C ARG A 192 -1.21 -18.24 7.59
N VAL A 193 -1.32 -18.21 6.27
CA VAL A 193 -2.40 -18.87 5.52
C VAL A 193 -1.79 -19.90 4.59
N LEU A 194 -2.26 -21.13 4.67
CA LEU A 194 -1.80 -22.24 3.83
C LEU A 194 -2.84 -22.51 2.74
N LEU A 195 -2.42 -22.50 1.48
CA LEU A 195 -3.27 -22.88 0.36
C LEU A 195 -2.85 -24.25 -0.21
N SER A 196 -3.83 -25.13 -0.36
CA SER A 196 -3.67 -26.43 -0.98
C SER A 196 -3.53 -26.32 -2.51
N ILE A 197 -2.81 -27.24 -3.13
CA ILE A 197 -2.84 -27.46 -4.57
C ILE A 197 -4.18 -28.13 -4.90
N LYS A 198 -5.07 -27.40 -5.57
CA LYS A 198 -6.36 -27.91 -6.07
C LYS A 198 -6.45 -27.67 -7.57
N ILE A 199 -6.97 -28.66 -8.27
CA ILE A 199 -7.20 -28.58 -9.72
C ILE A 199 -8.23 -27.49 -10.02
N SER A 200 -9.28 -27.35 -9.20
CA SER A 200 -10.30 -26.31 -9.35
C SER A 200 -9.69 -24.91 -9.30
N LEU A 201 -8.85 -24.63 -8.29
CA LEU A 201 -8.17 -23.35 -8.16
C LEU A 201 -7.28 -23.03 -9.38
N SER A 202 -6.55 -24.01 -9.92
CA SER A 202 -5.77 -23.82 -11.14
C SER A 202 -6.67 -23.53 -12.35
N ALA A 203 -7.75 -24.30 -12.53
CA ALA A 203 -8.69 -24.12 -13.63
C ALA A 203 -9.45 -22.79 -13.55
N SER A 204 -9.73 -22.31 -12.34
CA SER A 204 -10.41 -21.04 -12.10
C SER A 204 -9.63 -19.85 -12.70
N GLY A 205 -8.30 -19.89 -12.64
CA GLY A 205 -7.42 -18.87 -13.20
C GLY A 205 -7.48 -18.77 -14.73
N ASP A 206 -7.78 -19.88 -15.41
CA ASP A 206 -7.92 -19.91 -16.88
C ASP A 206 -9.36 -19.63 -17.34
N SER A 207 -10.34 -19.90 -16.47
CA SER A 207 -11.77 -19.78 -16.78
C SER A 207 -12.31 -18.35 -16.77
N GLY A 208 -11.58 -17.40 -16.18
CA GLY A 208 -12.05 -16.03 -15.94
C GLY A 208 -13.00 -15.90 -14.74
N THR A 209 -13.36 -17.00 -14.07
CA THR A 209 -14.17 -16.96 -12.83
C THR A 209 -13.30 -17.38 -11.64
N PRO A 210 -13.07 -16.50 -10.65
CA PRO A 210 -12.28 -16.85 -9.47
C PRO A 210 -12.90 -17.99 -8.67
N GLU A 211 -12.07 -18.85 -8.08
CA GLU A 211 -12.52 -20.01 -7.29
C GLU A 211 -13.48 -19.62 -6.16
N VAL A 212 -13.26 -18.49 -5.48
CA VAL A 212 -14.16 -18.01 -4.41
C VAL A 212 -15.58 -17.67 -4.89
N VAL A 213 -15.75 -17.42 -6.19
CA VAL A 213 -17.04 -17.20 -6.84
C VAL A 213 -17.61 -18.52 -7.37
N ALA A 214 -16.75 -19.37 -7.95
CA ALA A 214 -17.14 -20.65 -8.53
C ALA A 214 -17.61 -21.67 -7.48
N ASP A 215 -16.91 -21.76 -6.34
CA ASP A 215 -17.28 -22.61 -5.20
C ASP A 215 -17.17 -21.85 -3.86
N PRO A 216 -18.18 -21.03 -3.50
CA PRO A 216 -18.16 -20.22 -2.28
C PRO A 216 -18.15 -21.02 -0.98
N GLN A 217 -18.51 -22.32 -1.01
CA GLN A 217 -18.57 -23.21 0.16
C GLN A 217 -17.35 -24.13 0.27
N GLY A 218 -16.49 -24.13 -0.75
CA GLY A 218 -15.28 -24.92 -0.84
C GLY A 218 -14.25 -24.61 0.24
N GLU A 219 -13.32 -25.55 0.45
CA GLU A 219 -12.19 -25.40 1.37
C GLU A 219 -11.33 -24.17 1.02
N VAL A 220 -11.13 -23.92 -0.27
CA VAL A 220 -10.36 -22.77 -0.78
C VAL A 220 -11.07 -21.46 -0.46
N ALA A 221 -12.39 -21.39 -0.71
CA ALA A 221 -13.17 -20.20 -0.40
C ALA A 221 -13.19 -19.88 1.10
N LYS A 222 -13.33 -20.87 1.97
CA LYS A 222 -13.20 -20.69 3.43
C LYS A 222 -11.82 -20.17 3.83
N THR A 223 -10.77 -20.66 3.19
CA THR A 223 -9.40 -20.19 3.46
C THR A 223 -9.22 -18.73 3.05
N PHE A 224 -9.75 -18.33 1.90
CA PHE A 224 -9.76 -16.93 1.48
C PHE A 224 -10.66 -16.05 2.36
N GLN A 225 -11.81 -16.54 2.82
CA GLN A 225 -12.65 -15.84 3.79
C GLN A 225 -11.89 -15.55 5.08
N ASN A 226 -11.18 -16.54 5.63
CA ASN A 226 -10.33 -16.34 6.81
C ASN A 226 -9.22 -15.31 6.56
N LEU A 227 -8.58 -15.36 5.37
CA LEU A 227 -7.61 -14.35 4.97
C LEU A 227 -8.26 -12.95 4.87
N GLY A 228 -9.44 -12.84 4.26
CA GLY A 228 -10.19 -11.59 4.14
C GLY A 228 -10.54 -10.99 5.50
N VAL A 229 -11.06 -11.80 6.43
CA VAL A 229 -11.33 -11.37 7.82
C VAL A 229 -10.06 -10.86 8.48
N CYS A 230 -8.95 -11.59 8.34
CA CYS A 230 -7.66 -11.16 8.87
C CYS A 230 -7.24 -9.81 8.27
N VAL A 231 -7.33 -9.63 6.94
CA VAL A 231 -6.96 -8.38 6.28
C VAL A 231 -7.81 -7.22 6.79
N VAL A 232 -9.13 -7.39 6.88
CA VAL A 232 -10.04 -6.36 7.41
C VAL A 232 -9.68 -5.99 8.84
N GLN A 233 -9.47 -6.98 9.72
CA GLN A 233 -9.12 -6.75 11.11
C GLN A 233 -7.77 -6.03 11.27
N GLN A 234 -6.74 -6.45 10.53
CA GLN A 234 -5.42 -5.84 10.62
C GLN A 234 -5.41 -4.44 10.04
N CYS A 235 -6.07 -4.20 8.90
CA CYS A 235 -6.23 -2.86 8.35
C CYS A 235 -7.01 -1.94 9.30
N ALA A 236 -8.04 -2.45 9.98
CA ALA A 236 -8.78 -1.68 11.00
C ALA A 236 -7.89 -1.34 12.20
N LYS A 237 -7.10 -2.30 12.69
CA LYS A 237 -6.11 -2.06 13.76
C LYS A 237 -5.08 -1.02 13.36
N ILE A 238 -4.52 -1.13 12.16
CA ILE A 238 -3.57 -0.15 11.62
C ILE A 238 -4.25 1.23 11.57
N ARG A 239 -5.46 1.34 11.01
CA ARG A 239 -6.18 2.61 10.94
C ARG A 239 -6.47 3.22 12.33
N GLN A 240 -6.76 2.40 13.33
CA GLN A 240 -6.94 2.84 14.73
C GLN A 240 -5.60 3.20 15.41
N GLN A 241 -4.52 2.51 15.06
CA GLN A 241 -3.15 2.77 15.54
C GLN A 241 -2.50 3.98 14.88
N VAL A 242 -3.01 4.43 13.73
CA VAL A 242 -2.66 5.71 13.08
C VAL A 242 -3.31 6.86 13.86
N SER A 243 -2.97 6.95 15.15
CA SER A 243 -3.11 8.17 15.95
C SER A 243 -2.03 9.20 15.60
N THR A 244 -1.22 8.96 14.55
CA THR A 244 -0.27 9.95 14.07
C THR A 244 -1.03 11.08 13.39
N ALA A 245 -1.29 12.13 14.15
CA ALA A 245 -1.98 13.32 13.67
C ALA A 245 -0.96 14.45 13.53
N VAL A 246 -0.73 14.89 12.30
CA VAL A 246 -0.02 16.14 12.04
C VAL A 246 -1.05 17.15 11.56
N SER A 247 -1.18 18.26 12.27
CA SER A 247 -2.14 19.31 11.95
C SER A 247 -1.52 20.68 12.18
N TYR A 248 -1.97 21.68 11.43
CA TYR A 248 -1.54 23.06 11.64
C TYR A 248 -2.59 23.80 12.46
N ASP A 249 -2.18 24.37 13.58
CA ASP A 249 -3.04 25.21 14.42
C ASP A 249 -2.75 26.68 14.15
N LYS A 250 -3.71 27.35 13.49
CA LYS A 250 -3.63 28.77 13.12
C LYS A 250 -3.58 29.71 14.33
N SER A 251 -4.14 29.31 15.48
CA SER A 251 -4.23 30.18 16.66
C SER A 251 -2.86 30.37 17.33
N ILE A 252 -2.06 29.32 17.35
CA ILE A 252 -0.72 29.28 17.95
C ILE A 252 0.40 29.29 16.89
N LYS A 253 0.03 29.36 15.60
CA LYS A 253 0.93 29.32 14.44
C LYS A 253 1.95 28.18 14.50
N ALA A 254 1.52 27.00 14.92
CA ALA A 254 2.39 25.85 15.13
C ALA A 254 1.84 24.57 14.48
N ILE A 255 2.74 23.69 14.06
CA ILE A 255 2.41 22.35 13.58
C ILE A 255 2.34 21.43 14.81
N LYS A 256 1.16 20.92 15.11
CA LYS A 256 0.91 19.89 16.12
C LYS A 256 1.26 18.53 15.54
N VAL A 257 2.17 17.82 16.20
CA VAL A 257 2.58 16.46 15.84
C VAL A 257 2.27 15.53 17.01
N LYS A 258 1.44 14.53 16.74
CA LYS A 258 1.23 13.37 17.60
C LYS A 258 1.89 12.17 16.94
N LEU A 259 2.82 11.49 17.61
CA LEU A 259 3.48 10.27 17.09
C LEU A 259 2.89 9.02 17.77
N GLN A 260 3.04 7.85 17.14
CA GLN A 260 2.46 6.59 17.63
C GLN A 260 3.04 6.15 18.98
N ASP A 261 4.32 6.41 19.21
CA ASP A 261 5.07 6.00 20.40
C ASP A 261 5.20 7.14 21.45
N ALA A 262 4.62 8.31 21.19
CA ALA A 262 4.70 9.46 22.09
C ALA A 262 3.35 9.66 22.80
N ASP A 263 3.35 9.57 24.13
CA ASP A 263 2.19 9.88 24.98
C ASP A 263 1.79 11.37 24.90
N GLU A 264 2.72 12.25 24.51
CA GLU A 264 2.51 13.69 24.44
C GLU A 264 2.61 14.22 23.00
N GLU A 265 1.66 15.10 22.67
CA GLU A 265 1.70 15.91 21.44
C GLU A 265 2.77 16.98 21.59
N PHE A 266 3.58 17.21 20.56
CA PHE A 266 4.57 18.27 20.54
C PHE A 266 4.31 19.26 19.40
N LEU A 267 4.82 20.47 19.59
CA LEU A 267 4.62 21.60 18.70
C LEU A 267 5.91 21.86 17.95
N LEU A 268 5.82 22.05 16.64
CA LEU A 268 6.93 22.43 15.78
C LEU A 268 6.63 23.77 15.12
N HIS A 269 7.66 24.60 15.01
CA HIS A 269 7.54 25.86 14.29
C HIS A 269 7.56 25.60 12.78
N PRO A 270 6.61 26.13 11.99
CA PRO A 270 6.53 25.87 10.55
C PRO A 270 7.84 26.16 9.80
N ALA A 271 8.50 27.28 10.11
CA ALA A 271 9.79 27.63 9.52
C ALA A 271 10.88 26.57 9.82
N THR A 272 10.89 25.98 11.02
CA THR A 272 11.84 24.91 11.39
C THR A 272 11.60 23.63 10.60
N VAL A 273 10.34 23.30 10.33
CA VAL A 273 9.97 22.14 9.48
C VAL A 273 10.39 22.40 8.03
N ARG A 274 10.10 23.59 7.49
CA ARG A 274 10.44 23.98 6.12
C ARG A 274 11.95 24.04 5.89
N ARG A 275 12.71 24.63 6.82
CA ARG A 275 14.18 24.75 6.76
C ARG A 275 14.88 23.40 6.77
N ASN A 276 14.25 22.38 7.35
CA ASN A 276 14.76 21.02 7.37
C ASN A 276 14.24 20.15 6.21
N ASP A 277 13.69 20.72 5.15
CA ASP A 277 13.29 19.93 3.98
C ASP A 277 14.49 19.22 3.33
N ARG A 278 14.47 17.88 3.33
CA ARG A 278 15.49 17.01 2.72
C ARG A 278 15.06 16.45 1.35
N SER A 279 13.95 16.93 0.80
CA SER A 279 13.42 16.45 -0.49
C SER A 279 14.38 16.78 -1.63
N ALA A 280 14.65 15.80 -2.50
CA ALA A 280 15.63 15.90 -3.59
C ALA A 280 15.37 17.08 -4.56
N ARG A 281 14.11 17.50 -4.74
CA ARG A 281 13.71 18.65 -5.58
C ARG A 281 14.16 20.01 -5.05
N VAL A 282 14.52 20.08 -3.77
CA VAL A 282 14.79 21.33 -3.05
C VAL A 282 16.28 21.49 -2.76
N TRP A 283 17.03 20.38 -2.71
CA TRP A 283 18.41 20.41 -2.22
C TRP A 283 19.47 20.67 -3.29
N CYS A 284 19.27 20.28 -4.55
CA CYS A 284 20.25 20.53 -5.61
C CYS A 284 19.57 20.78 -6.97
N ASP A 285 20.10 21.69 -7.76
CA ASP A 285 19.91 21.63 -9.21
C ASP A 285 20.55 20.35 -9.75
N GLU A 286 19.79 19.54 -10.50
CA GLU A 286 20.26 18.26 -11.05
C GLU A 286 21.46 18.40 -12.01
N TRP A 287 21.74 19.61 -12.52
CA TRP A 287 22.83 19.88 -13.45
C TRP A 287 23.99 20.68 -12.84
N THR A 288 23.76 21.48 -11.79
CA THR A 288 24.80 22.36 -11.21
C THR A 288 25.23 21.99 -9.79
N GLY A 289 24.46 21.18 -9.06
CA GLY A 289 24.77 20.79 -7.68
C GLY A 289 24.63 21.93 -6.65
N GLU A 290 24.17 23.12 -7.05
CA GLU A 290 23.95 24.24 -6.14
C GLU A 290 22.67 24.06 -5.30
N GLN A 291 22.76 24.40 -4.01
CA GLN A 291 21.62 24.41 -3.10
C GLN A 291 20.61 25.48 -3.52
N LYS A 292 19.37 25.08 -3.82
CA LYS A 292 18.29 25.99 -4.24
C LYS A 292 17.61 26.73 -3.09
N ILE A 293 17.83 26.33 -1.83
CA ILE A 293 17.35 27.07 -0.66
C ILE A 293 18.54 27.50 0.18
N GLN A 294 18.70 28.81 0.36
CA GLN A 294 19.52 29.34 1.43
C GLN A 294 18.66 29.45 2.69
N TYR A 295 19.23 29.07 3.83
CA TYR A 295 18.55 29.04 5.14
C TYR A 295 17.85 30.37 5.53
N GLY A 296 18.30 31.49 4.96
CA GLY A 296 17.77 32.84 5.18
C GLY A 296 16.57 33.25 4.32
N ASP A 297 16.20 32.48 3.30
CA ASP A 297 15.11 32.85 2.37
C ASP A 297 13.73 32.42 2.83
N ILE A 298 13.64 31.61 3.90
CA ILE A 298 12.37 31.09 4.42
C ILE A 298 11.82 32.08 5.47
N PRO A 299 10.64 32.70 5.21
CA PRO A 299 10.00 33.60 6.16
C PRO A 299 9.70 32.90 7.49
N GLU A 300 9.86 33.61 8.60
CA GLU A 300 9.51 33.05 9.92
C GLU A 300 8.00 32.87 10.10
N ASP A 301 7.19 33.62 9.37
CA ASP A 301 5.74 33.57 9.37
C ASP A 301 5.15 32.61 8.33
N ILE A 302 5.95 31.72 7.74
CA ILE A 302 5.46 30.77 6.74
C ILE A 302 4.37 29.84 7.33
N GLU A 303 3.23 29.74 6.65
CA GLU A 303 2.12 28.87 7.06
C GLU A 303 1.91 27.78 6.02
N PRO A 304 1.71 26.51 6.40
CA PRO A 304 1.41 25.45 5.45
C PRO A 304 0.00 25.65 4.86
N GLU A 305 -0.14 25.53 3.54
CA GLU A 305 -1.43 25.60 2.86
C GLU A 305 -2.24 24.32 3.11
N GLU A 306 -1.55 23.19 3.06
CA GLU A 306 -2.17 21.88 3.22
C GLU A 306 -1.22 20.89 3.88
N ILE A 307 -1.76 20.04 4.76
CA ILE A 307 -1.05 18.94 5.40
C ILE A 307 -1.84 17.66 5.17
N ARG A 308 -1.25 16.70 4.45
CA ARG A 308 -1.85 15.39 4.16
C ARG A 308 -0.98 14.25 4.69
N PRO A 309 -1.51 13.35 5.52
CA PRO A 309 -0.75 12.17 5.94
C PRO A 309 -0.45 11.27 4.73
N MET A 310 0.81 10.81 4.62
CA MET A 310 1.29 9.88 3.59
C MET A 310 1.55 8.52 4.24
N GLY A 311 0.46 7.82 4.58
CA GLY A 311 0.52 6.57 5.30
C GLY A 311 1.13 6.72 6.70
N ASN A 312 1.90 5.70 7.12
CA ASN A 312 2.43 5.60 8.48
C ASN A 312 3.85 6.12 8.63
N TYR A 313 4.46 6.67 7.56
CA TYR A 313 5.88 7.04 7.56
C TYR A 313 6.17 8.51 7.42
N ALA A 314 5.29 9.27 6.77
CA ALA A 314 5.51 10.68 6.50
C ALA A 314 4.20 11.44 6.41
N VAL A 315 4.35 12.76 6.39
CA VAL A 315 3.30 13.71 6.04
C VAL A 315 3.77 14.54 4.85
N SER A 316 2.88 14.79 3.90
CA SER A 316 3.08 15.76 2.83
C SER A 316 2.59 17.12 3.30
N ILE A 317 3.44 18.14 3.21
CA ILE A 317 3.12 19.52 3.55
C ILE A 317 3.28 20.37 2.30
N THR A 318 2.21 21.03 1.89
CA THR A 318 2.21 21.99 0.77
C THR A 318 2.42 23.39 1.33
N TRP A 319 3.41 24.08 0.79
CA TRP A 319 3.83 25.40 1.24
C TRP A 319 3.49 26.49 0.22
N PRO A 320 3.32 27.76 0.65
CA PRO A 320 2.95 28.89 -0.22
C PRO A 320 4.03 29.24 -1.26
N ASP A 321 5.25 28.75 -1.08
CA ASP A 321 6.37 28.90 -2.02
C ASP A 321 6.24 27.96 -3.24
N GLY A 322 5.16 27.19 -3.34
CA GLY A 322 4.87 26.29 -4.45
C GLY A 322 5.54 24.91 -4.32
N PHE A 323 6.20 24.62 -3.20
CA PHE A 323 6.84 23.34 -2.95
C PHE A 323 5.97 22.43 -2.06
N SER A 324 5.98 21.13 -2.39
CA SER A 324 5.39 20.09 -1.55
C SER A 324 6.52 19.31 -0.89
N GLN A 325 6.66 19.47 0.43
CA GLN A 325 7.65 18.78 1.25
C GLN A 325 7.08 17.45 1.73
N ILE A 326 7.86 16.37 1.61
CA ILE A 326 7.56 15.10 2.26
C ILE A 326 8.41 15.03 3.53
N ALA A 327 7.77 15.13 4.69
CA ALA A 327 8.42 15.09 6.00
C ALA A 327 8.18 13.72 6.67
N PRO A 328 9.20 12.84 6.78
CA PRO A 328 9.10 11.61 7.56
C PRO A 328 8.84 11.90 9.04
N TYR A 329 8.03 11.06 9.69
CA TYR A 329 7.71 11.24 11.11
C TYR A 329 8.95 11.19 12.02
N ASP A 330 9.92 10.31 11.73
CA ASP A 330 11.19 10.22 12.46
C ASP A 330 12.02 11.49 12.32
N GLN A 331 11.88 12.19 11.18
CA GLN A 331 12.53 13.47 11.00
C GLN A 331 11.86 14.52 11.88
N LEU A 332 10.52 14.60 11.88
CA LEU A 332 9.77 15.54 12.71
C LEU A 332 10.06 15.37 14.21
N GLU A 333 10.30 14.14 14.65
CA GLU A 333 10.68 13.84 16.04
C GLU A 333 12.03 14.46 16.45
N THR A 334 12.98 14.52 15.51
CA THR A 334 14.33 15.07 15.76
C THR A 334 14.41 16.60 15.70
N LEU A 335 13.33 17.27 15.28
CA LEU A 335 13.30 18.72 15.15
C LEU A 335 13.17 19.42 16.50
N GLU A 336 13.71 20.65 16.56
CA GLU A 336 13.61 21.50 17.74
C GLU A 336 12.15 21.84 18.04
N ARG A 337 11.71 21.51 19.26
CA ARG A 337 10.33 21.66 19.72
C ARG A 337 10.06 23.10 20.16
N LEU A 338 8.86 23.58 19.90
CA LEU A 338 8.34 24.82 20.48
C LEU A 338 8.02 24.57 21.95
N VAL A 339 8.88 25.07 22.85
CA VAL A 339 8.77 24.85 24.30
C VAL A 339 7.90 25.92 24.99
N ASP A 340 7.75 27.09 24.37
CA ASP A 340 7.11 28.28 24.96
C ASP A 340 5.91 28.75 24.13
N ILE A 341 4.78 28.04 24.20
CA ILE A 341 3.48 28.61 23.78
C ILE A 341 2.62 28.78 25.03
N PRO A 342 2.12 30.00 25.33
CA PRO A 342 1.18 30.18 26.43
C PRO A 342 -0.03 29.28 26.17
N ARG A 343 -0.28 28.34 27.09
CA ARG A 343 -1.48 27.53 27.08
C ARG A 343 -2.69 28.47 27.00
N PRO A 344 -3.67 28.25 26.10
CA PRO A 344 -4.88 29.05 26.11
C PRO A 344 -5.49 28.93 27.50
N THR A 345 -5.66 30.08 28.17
CA THR A 345 -6.38 30.16 29.43
C THR A 345 -7.76 29.55 29.22
N PRO A 346 -8.22 28.61 30.06
CA PRO A 346 -9.59 28.16 29.99
C PRO A 346 -10.48 29.40 30.13
N VAL A 347 -11.26 29.67 29.09
CA VAL A 347 -12.29 30.70 29.14
C VAL A 347 -13.25 30.25 30.24
N ASP A 348 -13.29 30.99 31.34
CA ASP A 348 -14.27 30.81 32.40
C ASP A 348 -15.66 31.01 31.79
N VAL A 349 -16.28 29.90 31.39
CA VAL A 349 -17.71 29.83 31.12
C VAL A 349 -18.39 29.80 32.47
N ASN A 350 -18.44 30.96 33.16
CA ASN A 350 -19.43 31.31 34.20
C ASN A 350 -19.13 32.70 34.78
N ALA A 351 -19.50 33.74 34.05
CA ALA A 351 -19.77 35.06 34.62
C ALA A 351 -20.66 35.90 33.68
N SER A 352 -21.97 35.66 33.70
CA SER A 352 -23.07 36.65 33.82
C SER A 352 -24.42 36.02 33.53
#